data_AF-A0A529HJJ4-F1
#
_entry.id   AF-A0A529HJJ4-F1
#
_cell.length_a   1.000
_cell.length_b   1.000
_cell.length_c   1.000
_cell.angle_alpha   90.00
_cell.angle_beta   90.00
_cell.angle_gamma   90.00
#
_symmetry.space_group_name_H-M   'P 1'
#
loop_
_entity.id
_entity.type
_entity.pdbx_description
1 polymer ?
#
loop_
_entity_poly.entity_id
_entity_poly.type
_entity_poly.pdbx_seq_one_letter_code
_entity_poly.pdbx_strand_id
1 'polypeptide(L)'
;ELFITSKLRNGGHQRDAALRSFDDTMQKLGIDQIDLFLIHWPVPSQNKYLDAWKALVELKEAGRIKPVGVSNFEQDHLERIIGETGVTPAVNQIELH
;
A
#
# COMPACT_ATOMS: atom_id res chain seq x y z
N GLU A 1 1.03 -7.08 22.93
CA GLU A 1 0.29 -6.68 21.71
C GLU A 1 1.25 -6.77 20.53
N LEU A 2 0.78 -7.17 19.35
CA LEU A 2 1.60 -7.31 18.14
C LEU A 2 1.24 -6.21 17.15
N PHE A 3 2.22 -5.75 16.38
CA PHE A 3 2.02 -4.86 15.24
C PHE A 3 2.25 -5.64 13.95
N ILE A 4 1.22 -5.79 13.13
CA ILE A 4 1.24 -6.64 11.94
C ILE A 4 1.34 -5.78 10.68
N THR A 5 2.35 -6.05 9.85
CA THR A 5 2.53 -5.42 8.55
C THR A 5 2.47 -6.45 7.43
N SER A 6 1.74 -6.15 6.36
CA SER A 6 1.73 -6.93 5.12
C SER A 6 1.90 -6.03 3.89
N LYS A 7 2.07 -6.64 2.72
CA LYS A 7 2.41 -5.90 1.48
C LYS A 7 1.58 -6.36 0.28
N LEU A 8 1.10 -5.41 -0.50
CA LEU A 8 0.53 -5.60 -1.83
C LEU A 8 1.63 -6.04 -2.80
N ARG A 9 1.45 -7.21 -3.41
CA ARG A 9 2.35 -7.77 -4.42
C ARG A 9 2.20 -7.02 -5.75
N ASN A 10 3.26 -7.05 -6.57
CA ASN A 10 3.36 -6.36 -7.86
C ASN A 10 2.22 -6.67 -8.86
N GLY A 11 1.56 -7.84 -8.74
CA GLY A 11 0.42 -8.22 -9.59
C GLY A 11 -0.90 -7.51 -9.23
N GLY A 12 -0.96 -6.84 -8.08
CA GLY A 12 -2.18 -6.25 -7.53
C GLY A 12 -2.35 -4.76 -7.78
N HIS A 13 -1.59 -4.12 -8.68
CA HIS A 13 -1.58 -2.65 -8.79
C HIS A 13 -2.83 -2.02 -9.45
N GLN A 14 -3.69 -2.82 -10.08
CA GLN A 14 -4.99 -2.31 -10.54
C GLN A 14 -5.93 -2.18 -9.34
N ARG A 15 -6.74 -1.10 -9.27
CA ARG A 15 -7.60 -0.81 -8.12
C ARG A 15 -8.32 -2.03 -7.56
N ASP A 16 -9.15 -2.70 -8.37
CA ASP A 16 -9.95 -3.83 -7.88
C ASP A 16 -9.09 -5.04 -7.53
N ALA A 17 -7.92 -5.20 -8.16
CA ALA A 17 -6.96 -6.24 -7.80
C ALA A 17 -6.29 -5.93 -6.46
N ALA A 18 -6.04 -4.66 -6.13
CA ALA A 18 -5.51 -4.24 -4.84
C ALA A 18 -6.51 -4.52 -3.72
N LEU A 19 -7.78 -4.14 -3.93
CA LEU A 19 -8.87 -4.38 -2.98
C LEU A 19 -9.05 -5.89 -2.72
N ARG A 20 -9.12 -6.71 -3.78
CA ARG A 20 -9.17 -8.19 -3.62
C ARG A 20 -7.94 -8.75 -2.91
N SER A 21 -6.74 -8.27 -3.25
CA SER A 21 -5.50 -8.73 -2.60
C SER A 21 -5.46 -8.39 -1.11
N PHE A 22 -6.04 -7.24 -0.73
CA PHE A 22 -6.20 -6.86 0.66
C PHE A 22 -7.18 -7.79 1.38
N ASP A 23 -8.36 -8.03 0.80
CA ASP A 23 -9.35 -8.95 1.37
C ASP A 23 -8.78 -10.35 1.57
N ASP A 24 -8.10 -10.89 0.56
CA ASP A 24 -7.39 -12.18 0.65
C ASP A 24 -6.34 -12.20 1.75
N THR A 25 -5.63 -11.08 1.95
CA THR A 25 -4.61 -10.95 3.01
C THR A 25 -5.27 -11.00 4.38
N MET A 26 -6.33 -10.24 4.59
CA MET A 26 -7.07 -10.23 5.86
C MET A 26 -7.65 -11.61 6.17
N GLN A 27 -8.24 -12.28 5.17
CA GLN A 27 -8.77 -13.64 5.33
C GLN A 27 -7.66 -14.64 5.72
N LYS A 28 -6.49 -14.59 5.07
CA LYS A 28 -5.37 -15.50 5.35
C LYS A 28 -4.74 -15.26 6.72
N LEU A 29 -4.68 -14.00 7.16
CA LEU A 29 -4.16 -13.65 8.47
C LEU A 29 -5.15 -13.95 9.60
N GLY A 30 -6.46 -13.99 9.30
CA GLY A 30 -7.50 -14.27 10.29
C GLY A 30 -7.62 -13.16 11.35
N ILE A 31 -7.39 -11.91 10.95
CA ILE A 31 -7.44 -10.73 11.83
C ILE A 31 -8.47 -9.74 11.32
N ASP A 32 -9.08 -8.98 12.23
CA ASP A 32 -10.11 -8.00 11.88
C ASP A 32 -9.52 -6.68 11.36
N GLN A 33 -8.31 -6.32 11.82
CA GLN A 33 -7.63 -5.11 11.43
C GLN A 33 -6.13 -5.36 11.30
N ILE A 34 -5.51 -4.79 10.26
CA ILE A 34 -4.06 -4.78 10.08
C ILE A 34 -3.50 -3.41 10.47
N ASP A 35 -2.30 -3.40 11.06
CA ASP A 35 -1.68 -2.17 11.55
C ASP A 35 -0.95 -1.39 10.47
N LEU A 36 -0.48 -2.02 9.39
CA LEU A 36 0.16 -1.33 8.27
C LEU A 36 0.09 -2.18 6.99
N PHE A 37 -0.30 -1.55 5.88
CA PHE A 37 -0.28 -2.18 4.57
C PHE A 37 0.52 -1.35 3.57
N LEU A 38 1.44 -2.01 2.87
CA LEU A 38 2.42 -1.35 1.99
C LEU A 38 2.27 -1.77 0.53
N ILE A 39 2.53 -0.87 -0.42
CA ILE A 39 2.91 -1.29 -1.78
C ILE A 39 4.33 -1.87 -1.72
N HIS A 40 4.54 -3.10 -2.19
CA HIS A 40 5.86 -3.76 -2.05
C HIS A 40 6.94 -3.14 -2.96
N TRP A 41 6.59 -2.79 -4.20
CA TRP A 41 7.49 -2.14 -5.15
C TRP A 41 6.69 -1.21 -6.07
N PRO A 42 7.23 -0.08 -6.56
CA PRO A 42 6.51 0.81 -7.47
C PRO A 42 6.33 0.21 -8.87
N VAL A 43 7.25 -0.66 -9.31
CA VAL A 43 7.25 -1.29 -10.66
C VAL A 43 6.94 -0.26 -11.78
N PRO A 44 7.81 0.74 -12.00
CA PRO A 44 7.50 1.90 -12.86
C PRO A 44 7.15 1.52 -14.30
N SER A 45 7.70 0.42 -14.81
CA SER A 45 7.39 -0.14 -16.13
C SER A 45 5.91 -0.49 -16.33
N GLN A 46 5.14 -0.71 -15.26
CA GLN A 46 3.69 -0.91 -15.33
C GLN A 46 2.90 0.40 -15.30
N ASN A 47 3.50 1.49 -14.80
CA ASN A 47 2.86 2.80 -14.57
C ASN A 47 1.52 2.72 -13.79
N LYS A 48 1.42 1.81 -12.81
CA LYS A 48 0.17 1.53 -12.06
C LYS A 48 0.27 1.75 -10.55
N TYR A 49 1.44 2.12 -10.01
CA TYR A 49 1.58 2.30 -8.56
C TYR A 49 0.72 3.44 -8.01
N LEU A 50 0.36 4.44 -8.84
CA LEU A 50 -0.58 5.49 -8.44
C LEU A 50 -1.99 4.95 -8.23
N ASP A 51 -2.46 4.05 -9.09
CA ASP A 51 -3.76 3.39 -8.94
C ASP A 51 -3.78 2.49 -7.70
N ALA A 52 -2.69 1.75 -7.48
CA ALA A 52 -2.49 0.95 -6.28
C ALA A 52 -2.51 1.83 -5.01
N TRP A 53 -1.87 3.00 -5.06
CA TRP A 53 -1.84 3.94 -3.95
C TRP A 53 -3.22 4.51 -3.64
N LYS A 54 -3.97 4.94 -4.68
CA LYS A 54 -5.35 5.40 -4.52
C LYS A 54 -6.25 4.32 -3.89
N ALA A 55 -6.06 3.05 -4.25
CA ALA A 55 -6.80 1.95 -3.63
C ALA A 55 -6.46 1.78 -2.13
N LEU A 56 -5.18 1.93 -1.76
CA LEU A 56 -4.78 1.90 -0.34
C LEU A 56 -5.34 3.10 0.44
N VAL A 57 -5.36 4.29 -0.17
CA VAL A 57 -6.00 5.49 0.41
C VAL A 57 -7.50 5.25 0.62
N GLU A 58 -8.20 4.67 -0.36
CA GLU A 58 -9.61 4.29 -0.24
C GLU A 58 -9.86 3.33 0.94
N LEU A 59 -9.01 2.31 1.11
CA LEU A 59 -9.09 1.38 2.25
C LEU A 59 -8.89 2.09 3.60
N LYS A 60 -8.01 3.10 3.65
CA LYS A 60 -7.78 3.92 4.83
C LYS A 60 -9.00 4.80 5.13
N GLU A 61 -9.55 5.48 4.14
CA GLU A 61 -10.73 6.34 4.28
C GLU A 61 -11.98 5.55 4.69
N ALA A 62 -12.12 4.32 4.20
CA ALA A 62 -13.17 3.38 4.61
C ALA A 62 -12.96 2.80 6.03
N GLY A 63 -11.89 3.18 6.74
CA GLY A 63 -11.59 2.72 8.09
C GLY A 63 -11.10 1.26 8.16
N ARG A 64 -10.80 0.63 7.03
CA ARG A 64 -10.37 -0.78 6.95
C ARG A 64 -8.91 -0.96 7.38
N ILE A 65 -8.11 0.10 7.32
CA ILE A 65 -6.69 0.14 7.70
C ILE A 65 -6.40 1.50 8.34
N LYS A 66 -5.55 1.56 9.39
CA LYS A 66 -5.19 2.84 10.02
C LYS A 66 -4.12 3.60 9.22
N PRO A 67 -2.86 3.16 9.13
CA PRO A 67 -1.87 3.72 8.21
C PRO A 67 -1.64 2.86 6.97
N VAL A 68 -1.35 3.53 5.86
CA VAL A 68 -0.84 2.92 4.63
C VAL A 68 0.54 3.50 4.30
N GLY A 69 1.37 2.72 3.63
CA GLY A 69 2.72 3.14 3.27
C GLY A 69 3.22 2.47 2.00
N VAL A 70 4.51 2.60 1.76
CA VAL A 70 5.19 2.05 0.59
C VAL A 70 6.49 1.35 0.97
N SER A 71 7.06 0.62 0.03
CA SER A 71 8.36 -0.02 0.15
C SER A 71 9.11 0.09 -1.17
N ASN A 72 10.40 0.41 -1.08
CA ASN A 72 11.28 0.56 -2.24
C ASN A 72 10.85 1.67 -3.21
N PHE A 73 10.23 2.74 -2.70
CA PHE A 73 9.89 3.92 -3.51
C PHE A 73 11.05 4.92 -3.47
N GLU A 74 11.54 5.29 -4.63
CA GLU A 74 12.43 6.46 -4.81
C GLU A 74 11.67 7.80 -4.70
N GLN A 75 12.42 8.90 -4.63
CA GLN A 75 11.88 10.26 -4.43
C GLN A 75 10.78 10.61 -5.44
N ASP A 76 11.02 10.46 -6.74
CA ASP A 76 10.04 10.81 -7.79
C ASP A 76 8.73 10.03 -7.66
N HIS A 77 8.79 8.78 -7.21
CA HIS A 77 7.58 7.98 -6.95
C HIS A 77 6.78 8.56 -5.78
N LEU A 78 7.46 8.95 -4.70
CA LEU A 78 6.86 9.56 -3.52
C LEU A 78 6.21 10.90 -3.88
N GLU A 79 6.95 11.77 -4.59
CA GLU A 79 6.46 13.07 -5.03
C GLU A 79 5.20 12.92 -5.87
N ARG A 80 5.17 11.95 -6.81
CA ARG A 80 3.98 11.69 -7.62
C ARG A 80 2.78 11.25 -6.78
N ILE A 81 2.93 10.24 -5.92
CA ILE A 81 1.78 9.76 -5.14
C ILE A 81 1.28 10.82 -4.16
N ILE A 82 2.18 11.63 -3.59
CA ILE A 82 1.82 12.73 -2.67
C ILE A 82 1.12 13.84 -3.45
N GLY A 83 1.68 14.28 -4.58
CA GLY A 83 1.13 15.38 -5.38
C GLY A 83 -0.25 15.04 -5.97
N GLU A 84 -0.46 13.81 -6.40
CA GLU A 84 -1.69 13.36 -7.06
C GLU A 84 -2.83 12.98 -6.10
N THR A 85 -2.52 12.64 -4.84
CA THR A 85 -3.56 12.24 -3.87
C THR A 85 -3.62 13.12 -2.63
N GLY A 86 -2.63 13.97 -2.38
CA GLY A 86 -2.52 14.74 -1.14
C GLY A 86 -2.26 13.90 0.12
N VAL A 87 -1.95 12.60 -0.03
CA VAL A 87 -1.76 11.68 1.10
C VAL A 87 -0.32 11.20 1.15
N THR A 88 0.39 11.59 2.21
CA THR A 88 1.75 11.14 2.48
C THR A 88 1.78 9.73 3.05
N PRO A 89 2.59 8.80 2.51
CA PRO A 89 2.76 7.48 3.08
C PRO A 89 3.35 7.56 4.49
N ALA A 90 2.83 6.76 5.41
CA ALA A 90 3.30 6.75 6.80
C ALA A 90 4.75 6.26 6.94
N VAL A 91 5.17 5.36 6.03
CA VAL A 91 6.49 4.74 5.99
C VAL A 91 6.90 4.49 4.54
N ASN A 92 8.20 4.58 4.26
CA ASN A 92 8.84 3.96 3.11
C ASN A 92 9.85 2.91 3.61
N GLN A 93 9.54 1.62 3.45
CA GLN A 93 10.43 0.53 3.86
C GLN A 93 11.47 0.28 2.76
N ILE A 94 12.74 0.57 3.05
CA ILE A 94 13.86 0.48 2.11
C ILE A 94 14.96 -0.45 2.62
N GLU A 95 15.79 -0.94 1.71
CA GLU A 95 17.08 -1.52 2.06
C GLU A 95 17.97 -0.44 2.69
N LEU A 96 18.46 -0.70 3.91
CA LEU A 96 19.32 0.20 4.66
C LEU A 96 20.18 -0.64 5.61
N HIS A 97 21.48 -0.38 5.67
CA HIS A 97 22.45 -1.14 6.48
C HIS A 97 23.62 -0.27 6.94
#